data_AF-A0A3D5BRG3-F1
#
_entry.id   AF-A0A3D5BRG3-F1
#
_cell.length_a   1.000
_cell.length_b   1.000
_cell.length_c   1.000
_cell.angle_alpha   90.00
_cell.angle_beta   90.00
_cell.angle_gamma   90.00
#
_symmetry.space_group_name_H-M   'P 1'
#
loop_
_entity.id
_entity.type
_entity.pdbx_description
1 polymer ?
#
loop_
_entity_poly.entity_id
_entity_poly.type
_entity_poly.pdbx_seq_one_letter_code
_entity_poly.pdbx_strand_id
1 'polypeptide(L)'
;MGLLDEWGDALVEEGLKEAADNFFGARKALDDEIAWFEEQAAKLRGGAVEIRSWFAGLNCLLGSEEASRMLFDALGVTLDDPSLYAHQVCSLQFRRPRSFTRKGLFAKTVWEVYEPLARFIEAYMHGAPFADPLQPGRVLITVNHDHLRKRCAEINARIRGVNESNRPSESLGFAKKMDQMQVQKESITGGGGQTWTLDRDMAFTPLDFDTYDLPAFPDLPVDSRAQDKLRACCNTIFATRRDHVEEVLGEVFSPEDKRFCVLSREG
;
A
#
# COMPACT_ATOMS: atom_id res chain seq x y z
N MET A 1 35.92 -2.54 51.02
CA MET A 1 34.67 -2.19 50.33
C MET A 1 33.58 -2.26 51.36
N GLY A 2 32.93 -1.13 51.63
CA GLY A 2 31.88 -1.04 52.64
C GLY A 2 30.51 -1.29 52.02
N LEU A 3 29.53 -1.70 52.82
CA LEU A 3 28.15 -1.97 52.40
C LEU A 3 27.52 -0.81 51.59
N LEU A 4 27.93 0.44 51.87
CA LEU A 4 27.48 1.64 51.15
C LEU A 4 27.98 1.72 49.70
N ASP A 5 29.13 1.10 49.41
CA ASP A 5 29.76 1.01 48.09
C ASP A 5 28.97 0.02 47.22
N GLU A 6 28.66 -1.16 47.75
CA GLU A 6 27.84 -2.18 47.08
C GLU A 6 26.42 -1.70 46.75
N TRP A 7 25.81 -0.90 47.63
CA TRP A 7 24.47 -0.35 47.39
C TRP A 7 24.48 0.79 46.36
N GLY A 8 25.56 1.56 46.31
CA GLY A 8 25.79 2.56 45.27
C GLY A 8 25.98 1.94 43.89
N ASP A 9 26.79 0.88 43.82
CA ASP A 9 27.04 0.14 42.58
C ASP A 9 25.77 -0.54 42.04
N ALA A 10 24.96 -1.14 42.93
CA ALA A 10 23.69 -1.76 42.54
C ALA A 10 22.68 -0.75 41.97
N LEU A 11 22.59 0.46 42.55
CA LEU A 11 21.71 1.53 42.04
C LEU A 11 22.18 2.08 40.70
N VAL A 12 23.50 2.20 40.51
CA VAL A 12 24.09 2.58 39.23
C VAL A 12 23.78 1.53 38.17
N GLU A 13 23.96 0.24 38.47
CA GLU A 13 23.68 -0.86 37.55
C GLU A 13 22.21 -0.89 37.14
N GLU A 14 21.28 -0.74 38.09
CA GLU A 14 19.84 -0.70 37.82
C GLU A 14 19.44 0.50 36.95
N GLY A 15 19.94 1.70 37.25
CA GLY A 15 19.64 2.91 36.47
C GLY A 15 20.22 2.86 35.05
N LEU A 16 21.40 2.26 34.87
CA LEU A 16 21.99 2.02 33.56
C LEU A 16 21.17 1.02 32.75
N LYS A 17 20.69 -0.04 33.40
CA LYS A 17 19.86 -1.05 32.76
C LYS A 17 18.52 -0.47 32.30
N GLU A 18 17.84 0.30 33.14
CA GLU A 18 16.58 0.97 32.78
C GLU A 18 16.78 1.96 31.63
N ALA A 19 17.85 2.77 31.66
CA ALA A 19 18.18 3.70 30.57
C ALA A 19 18.48 2.97 29.26
N ALA A 20 19.19 1.84 29.32
CA ALA A 20 19.48 1.01 28.16
C ALA A 20 18.22 0.35 27.61
N ASP A 21 17.38 -0.25 28.47
CA ASP A 21 16.13 -0.89 28.07
C ASP A 21 15.18 0.11 27.41
N ASN A 22 15.10 1.34 27.93
CA ASN A 22 14.31 2.41 27.32
C ASN A 22 14.87 2.82 25.94
N PHE A 23 16.18 3.08 25.85
CA PHE A 23 16.80 3.50 24.59
C PHE A 23 16.71 2.42 23.51
N PHE A 24 17.19 1.21 23.79
CA PHE A 24 17.18 0.12 22.82
C PHE A 24 15.77 -0.41 22.56
N GLY A 25 14.90 -0.42 23.57
CA GLY A 25 13.50 -0.80 23.42
C GLY A 25 12.73 0.12 22.49
N ALA A 26 12.85 1.44 22.67
CA ALA A 26 12.17 2.41 21.81
C ALA A 26 12.64 2.34 20.35
N ARG A 27 13.94 2.17 20.13
CA ARG A 27 14.52 2.06 18.78
C ARG A 27 14.14 0.74 18.11
N LYS A 28 14.23 -0.38 18.83
CA LYS A 28 13.81 -1.69 18.32
C LYS A 28 12.32 -1.71 17.95
N ALA A 29 11.47 -1.15 18.81
CA ALA A 29 10.04 -1.08 18.52
C ALA A 29 9.73 -0.24 17.28
N LEU A 30 10.54 0.77 16.99
CA LEU A 30 10.43 1.58 15.79
C LEU A 30 10.96 0.85 14.55
N ASP A 31 12.08 0.12 14.66
CA ASP A 31 12.59 -0.78 13.61
C ASP A 31 11.55 -1.83 13.22
N ASP A 32 10.96 -2.51 14.20
CA ASP A 32 9.94 -3.55 13.99
C ASP A 32 8.71 -2.97 13.27
N GLU A 33 8.33 -1.74 13.61
CA GLU A 33 7.21 -1.04 12.99
C GLU A 33 7.50 -0.60 11.55
N ILE A 34 8.70 -0.10 11.27
CA ILE A 34 9.16 0.23 9.92
C ILE A 34 9.17 -1.05 9.07
N ALA A 35 9.75 -2.15 9.58
CA ALA A 35 9.78 -3.42 8.87
C ALA A 35 8.37 -3.95 8.54
N TRP A 36 7.44 -3.87 9.51
CA TRP A 36 6.05 -4.22 9.27
C TRP A 36 5.40 -3.34 8.19
N PHE A 37 5.64 -2.03 8.23
CA PHE A 37 5.13 -1.08 7.24
C PHE A 37 5.62 -1.44 5.83
N GLU A 38 6.92 -1.69 5.67
CA GLU A 38 7.52 -2.06 4.38
C GLU A 38 6.95 -3.38 3.83
N GLU A 39 6.73 -4.37 4.70
CA GLU A 39 6.08 -5.63 4.31
C GLU A 39 4.66 -5.39 3.79
N GLN A 40 3.87 -4.53 4.45
CA GLN A 40 2.52 -4.22 3.98
C GLN A 40 2.53 -3.39 2.70
N ALA A 41 3.46 -2.45 2.56
CA ALA A 41 3.62 -1.66 1.33
C ALA A 41 3.94 -2.58 0.13
N ALA A 42 4.81 -3.58 0.31
CA ALA A 42 5.10 -4.57 -0.71
C ALA A 42 3.86 -5.38 -1.14
N LYS A 43 3.01 -5.77 -0.18
CA LYS A 43 1.74 -6.47 -0.47
C LYS A 43 0.78 -5.59 -1.26
N LEU A 44 0.60 -4.33 -0.85
CA LEU A 44 -0.28 -3.39 -1.56
C LEU A 44 0.23 -3.09 -2.97
N ARG A 45 1.54 -3.03 -3.18
CA ARG A 45 2.10 -2.89 -4.54
C ARG A 45 1.65 -4.01 -5.47
N GLY A 46 1.54 -5.24 -4.98
CA GLY A 46 0.95 -6.36 -5.73
C GLY A 46 -0.50 -6.08 -6.15
N GLY A 47 -1.31 -5.53 -5.25
CA GLY A 47 -2.69 -5.11 -5.55
C GLY A 47 -2.77 -3.99 -6.59
N ALA A 48 -1.84 -3.02 -6.57
CA ALA A 48 -1.78 -1.97 -7.58
C ALA A 48 -1.45 -2.53 -8.98
N VAL A 49 -0.55 -3.52 -9.06
CA VAL A 49 -0.25 -4.24 -10.31
C VAL A 49 -1.48 -4.99 -10.82
N GLU A 50 -2.22 -5.64 -9.93
CA GLU A 50 -3.46 -6.32 -10.27
C GLU A 50 -4.52 -5.32 -10.79
N ILE A 51 -4.74 -4.19 -10.11
CA ILE A 51 -5.66 -3.14 -10.59
C ILE A 51 -5.29 -2.68 -12.01
N ARG A 52 -4.00 -2.47 -12.29
CA ARG A 52 -3.53 -2.09 -13.63
C ARG A 52 -3.81 -3.18 -14.68
N SER A 53 -3.69 -4.46 -14.34
CA SER A 53 -4.01 -5.54 -15.27
C SER A 53 -5.51 -5.61 -15.59
N TRP A 54 -6.37 -5.31 -14.62
CA TRP A 54 -7.81 -5.19 -14.82
C TRP A 54 -8.18 -3.99 -15.71
N PHE A 55 -7.51 -2.83 -15.53
CA PHE A 55 -7.65 -1.71 -16.47
C PHE A 55 -7.21 -2.09 -17.89
N ALA A 56 -6.08 -2.80 -18.04
CA ALA A 56 -5.62 -3.28 -19.34
C ALA A 56 -6.66 -4.21 -20.00
N GLY A 57 -7.23 -5.16 -19.24
CA GLY A 57 -8.31 -6.02 -19.72
C GLY A 57 -9.56 -5.26 -20.14
N LEU A 58 -9.97 -4.25 -19.36
CA LEU A 58 -11.08 -3.37 -19.72
C LEU A 58 -10.79 -2.57 -21.00
N ASN A 59 -9.60 -1.98 -21.12
CA ASN A 59 -9.18 -1.24 -22.31
C ASN A 59 -9.08 -2.15 -23.54
N CYS A 60 -8.71 -3.42 -23.37
CA CYS A 60 -8.78 -4.42 -24.43
C CYS A 60 -10.20 -4.64 -24.93
N LEU A 61 -11.17 -4.78 -24.01
CA LEU A 61 -12.58 -4.92 -24.37
C LEU A 61 -13.12 -3.69 -25.12
N LEU A 62 -12.76 -2.49 -24.69
CA LEU A 62 -13.23 -1.23 -25.29
C LEU A 62 -12.50 -0.87 -26.59
N GLY A 63 -11.26 -1.34 -26.74
CA GLY A 63 -10.47 -1.32 -27.97
C GLY A 63 -9.81 0.00 -28.34
N SER A 64 -9.90 1.03 -27.51
CA SER A 64 -9.27 2.33 -27.76
C SER A 64 -9.33 3.21 -26.52
N GLU A 65 -8.36 4.13 -26.42
CA GLU A 65 -8.34 5.16 -25.40
C GLU A 65 -9.61 6.03 -25.42
N GLU A 66 -10.11 6.41 -26.61
CA GLU A 66 -11.31 7.25 -26.73
C GLU A 66 -12.56 6.56 -26.15
N ALA A 67 -12.69 5.25 -26.38
CA ALA A 67 -13.78 4.45 -25.83
C ALA A 67 -13.66 4.29 -24.30
N SER A 68 -12.44 4.11 -23.78
CA SER A 68 -12.18 4.08 -22.33
C SER A 68 -12.51 5.42 -21.67
N ARG A 69 -12.04 6.53 -22.23
CA ARG A 69 -12.38 7.88 -21.75
C ARG A 69 -13.88 8.13 -21.77
N MET A 70 -14.55 7.82 -22.88
CA MET A 70 -16.01 7.93 -23.00
C MET A 70 -16.75 7.19 -21.89
N LEU A 71 -16.29 5.98 -21.53
CA LEU A 71 -16.90 5.20 -20.46
C LEU A 71 -16.74 5.87 -19.09
N PHE A 72 -15.50 6.23 -18.72
CA PHE A 72 -15.23 6.83 -17.40
C PHE A 72 -15.86 8.23 -17.27
N ASP A 73 -15.85 9.03 -18.33
CA ASP A 73 -16.52 10.33 -18.38
C ASP A 73 -18.04 10.19 -18.18
N ALA A 74 -18.67 9.19 -18.82
CA ALA A 74 -20.10 8.92 -18.63
C ALA A 74 -20.43 8.52 -17.18
N LEU A 75 -19.50 7.84 -16.50
CA LEU A 75 -19.61 7.47 -15.10
C LEU A 75 -19.34 8.65 -14.16
N GLY A 76 -18.66 9.69 -14.64
CA GLY A 76 -18.24 10.86 -13.84
C GLY A 76 -16.95 10.60 -13.06
N VAL A 77 -16.08 9.73 -13.57
CA VAL A 77 -14.81 9.36 -12.96
C VAL A 77 -13.67 9.91 -13.81
N THR A 78 -12.72 10.59 -13.16
CA THR A 78 -11.47 11.03 -13.79
C THR A 78 -10.33 10.16 -13.28
N LEU A 79 -9.56 9.56 -14.18
CA LEU A 79 -8.35 8.82 -13.83
C LEU A 79 -7.15 9.76 -13.98
N ASP A 80 -6.42 9.99 -12.88
CA ASP A 80 -5.29 10.92 -12.85
C ASP A 80 -4.09 10.43 -13.68
N ASP A 81 -3.92 9.11 -13.77
CA ASP A 81 -2.87 8.46 -14.54
C ASP A 81 -3.36 8.18 -15.98
N PRO A 82 -2.87 8.89 -17.01
CA PRO A 82 -3.31 8.70 -18.39
C PRO A 82 -3.01 7.29 -18.92
N SER A 83 -2.00 6.61 -18.36
CA SER A 83 -1.65 5.24 -18.77
C SER A 83 -2.77 4.23 -18.49
N LEU A 84 -3.69 4.55 -17.58
CA LEU A 84 -4.87 3.72 -17.28
C LEU A 84 -5.91 3.73 -18.40
N TYR A 85 -5.84 4.66 -19.35
CA TYR A 85 -6.69 4.65 -20.55
C TYR A 85 -6.03 3.94 -21.74
N ALA A 86 -4.71 3.75 -21.69
CA ALA A 86 -3.95 3.19 -22.81
C ALA A 86 -4.26 1.70 -23.00
N HIS A 87 -4.27 1.27 -24.27
CA HIS A 87 -4.31 -0.15 -24.59
C HIS A 87 -2.95 -0.77 -24.23
N GLN A 88 -2.99 -1.85 -23.46
CA GLN A 88 -1.80 -2.57 -23.00
C GLN A 88 -2.00 -4.06 -23.25
N VAL A 89 -0.89 -4.81 -23.20
CA VAL A 89 -0.92 -6.28 -23.11
C VAL A 89 -1.86 -6.65 -21.98
N CYS A 90 -2.87 -7.47 -22.28
CA CYS A 90 -3.86 -7.87 -21.31
C CYS A 90 -3.94 -9.38 -21.23
N SER A 91 -4.07 -9.89 -20.01
CA SER A 91 -4.41 -11.27 -19.71
C SER A 91 -5.40 -11.24 -18.55
N LEU A 92 -6.66 -11.51 -18.83
CA LEU A 92 -7.73 -11.42 -17.85
C LEU A 92 -8.64 -12.63 -17.94
N GLN A 93 -8.91 -13.24 -16.79
CA GLN A 93 -9.93 -14.27 -16.64
C GLN A 93 -11.13 -13.69 -15.89
N PHE A 94 -12.32 -13.84 -16.45
CA PHE A 94 -13.55 -13.36 -15.84
C PHE A 94 -14.70 -14.34 -16.06
N ARG A 95 -15.80 -14.14 -15.32
CA ARG A 95 -16.97 -15.00 -15.39
C ARG A 95 -17.67 -14.84 -16.74
N ARG A 96 -18.04 -15.94 -17.38
CA ARG A 96 -18.75 -15.91 -18.67
C ARG A 96 -20.19 -15.38 -18.50
N PRO A 97 -20.54 -14.20 -19.04
CA PRO A 97 -21.91 -13.70 -19.02
C PRO A 97 -22.77 -14.45 -20.04
N ARG A 98 -24.10 -14.38 -19.85
CA ARG A 98 -25.10 -14.90 -20.79
C ARG A 98 -25.97 -13.78 -21.33
N SER A 99 -26.15 -13.74 -22.63
CA SER A 99 -27.02 -12.79 -23.32
C SER A 99 -27.58 -13.40 -24.60
N PHE A 100 -28.79 -12.99 -24.99
CA PHE A 100 -29.41 -13.39 -26.25
C PHE A 100 -28.89 -12.59 -27.46
N THR A 101 -28.33 -11.40 -27.22
CA THR A 101 -27.81 -10.53 -28.30
C THR A 101 -26.32 -10.28 -28.10
N ARG A 102 -25.57 -10.12 -29.20
CA ARG A 102 -24.15 -9.73 -29.19
C ARG A 102 -23.94 -8.40 -28.47
N LYS A 103 -24.78 -7.40 -28.75
CA LYS A 103 -24.80 -6.11 -28.07
C LYS A 103 -24.97 -6.25 -26.55
N GLY A 104 -25.95 -7.04 -26.12
CA GLY A 104 -26.15 -7.31 -24.68
C GLY A 104 -25.05 -8.17 -24.07
N LEU A 105 -24.41 -9.04 -24.86
CA LEU A 105 -23.28 -9.84 -24.40
C LEU A 105 -22.09 -8.94 -24.10
N PHE A 106 -21.77 -8.02 -25.02
CA PHE A 106 -20.71 -7.03 -24.83
C PHE A 106 -20.90 -6.20 -23.56
N ALA A 107 -22.07 -5.58 -23.39
CA ALA A 107 -22.34 -4.76 -22.20
C ALA A 107 -22.21 -5.55 -20.89
N LYS A 108 -22.65 -6.82 -20.87
CA LYS A 108 -22.48 -7.68 -19.70
C LYS A 108 -21.03 -8.09 -19.49
N THR A 109 -20.27 -8.37 -20.56
CA THR A 109 -18.84 -8.67 -20.49
C THR A 109 -18.07 -7.51 -19.89
N VAL A 110 -18.33 -6.28 -20.35
CA VAL A 110 -17.70 -5.08 -19.79
C VAL A 110 -18.06 -4.93 -18.31
N TRP A 111 -19.30 -5.19 -17.92
CA TRP A 111 -19.71 -5.15 -16.50
C TRP A 111 -19.02 -6.22 -15.63
N GLU A 112 -18.90 -7.46 -16.12
CA GLU A 112 -18.21 -8.56 -15.41
C GLU A 112 -16.71 -8.28 -15.22
N VAL A 113 -16.14 -7.34 -15.98
CA VAL A 113 -14.77 -6.85 -15.78
C VAL A 113 -14.73 -5.61 -14.88
N TYR A 114 -15.64 -4.66 -15.10
CA TYR A 114 -15.72 -3.40 -14.38
C TYR A 114 -16.05 -3.58 -12.88
N GLU A 115 -17.01 -4.43 -12.55
CA GLU A 115 -17.46 -4.60 -11.16
C GLU A 115 -16.36 -5.19 -10.25
N PRO A 116 -15.62 -6.25 -10.63
CA PRO A 116 -14.48 -6.70 -9.84
C PRO A 116 -13.37 -5.64 -9.74
N LEU A 117 -13.05 -4.93 -10.82
CA LEU A 117 -12.08 -3.83 -10.79
C LEU A 117 -12.45 -2.78 -9.74
N ALA A 118 -13.71 -2.34 -9.73
CA ALA A 118 -14.21 -1.38 -8.75
C ALA A 118 -14.04 -1.89 -7.31
N ARG A 119 -14.35 -3.16 -7.07
CA ARG A 119 -14.16 -3.79 -5.75
C ARG A 119 -12.70 -3.95 -5.36
N PHE A 120 -11.81 -4.21 -6.31
CA PHE A 120 -10.37 -4.26 -6.04
C PHE A 120 -9.81 -2.90 -5.68
N ILE A 121 -10.24 -1.84 -6.37
CA ILE A 121 -9.89 -0.46 -6.03
C ILE A 121 -10.40 -0.12 -4.63
N GLU A 122 -11.67 -0.41 -4.33
CA GLU A 122 -12.24 -0.19 -2.98
C GLU A 122 -11.42 -0.90 -1.90
N ALA A 123 -11.10 -2.18 -2.11
CA ALA A 123 -10.32 -2.96 -1.16
C ALA A 123 -8.87 -2.47 -1.03
N TYR A 124 -8.27 -1.96 -2.11
CA TYR A 124 -6.94 -1.38 -2.11
C TYR A 124 -6.90 -0.02 -1.39
N MET A 125 -7.86 0.86 -1.67
CA MET A 125 -7.92 2.22 -1.12
C MET A 125 -8.40 2.22 0.33
N HIS A 126 -9.49 1.51 0.61
CA HIS A 126 -10.25 1.59 1.86
C HIS A 126 -10.23 0.30 2.70
N GLY A 127 -9.77 -0.81 2.11
CA GLY A 127 -9.70 -2.11 2.77
C GLY A 127 -10.95 -2.96 2.59
N ALA A 128 -10.79 -4.27 2.74
CA ALA A 128 -11.88 -5.23 2.70
C ALA A 128 -12.16 -5.79 4.11
N PRO A 129 -13.43 -5.97 4.50
CA PRO A 129 -13.77 -6.63 5.74
C PRO A 129 -13.46 -8.13 5.65
N PHE A 130 -12.80 -8.67 6.67
CA PHE A 130 -12.58 -10.11 6.82
C PHE A 130 -12.84 -10.56 8.27
N ALA A 131 -13.25 -11.81 8.44
CA ALA A 131 -13.49 -12.37 9.77
C ALA A 131 -12.15 -12.67 10.46
N ASP A 132 -12.02 -12.29 11.72
CA ASP A 132 -10.84 -12.60 12.53
C ASP A 132 -10.71 -14.13 12.71
N PRO A 133 -9.64 -14.77 12.21
CA PRO A 133 -9.46 -16.21 12.34
C PRO A 133 -9.24 -16.65 13.79
N LEU A 134 -8.84 -15.74 14.68
CA LEU A 134 -8.61 -16.01 16.09
C LEU A 134 -9.84 -15.71 16.96
N GLN A 135 -10.76 -14.86 16.49
CA GLN A 135 -11.95 -14.44 17.23
C GLN A 135 -13.22 -14.47 16.35
N PRO A 136 -13.95 -15.61 16.33
CA PRO A 136 -15.19 -15.73 15.57
C PRO A 136 -16.20 -14.63 15.95
N GLY A 137 -16.63 -13.84 14.96
CA GLY A 137 -17.58 -12.74 15.13
C GLY A 137 -16.97 -11.33 15.14
N ARG A 138 -15.64 -11.21 15.20
CA ARG A 138 -14.93 -9.94 14.99
C ARG A 138 -14.64 -9.74 13.51
N VAL A 139 -14.95 -8.55 12.99
CA VAL A 139 -14.59 -8.13 11.63
C VAL A 139 -13.38 -7.22 11.69
N LEU A 140 -12.35 -7.57 10.93
CA LEU A 140 -11.14 -6.79 10.73
C LEU A 140 -11.15 -6.19 9.32
N ILE A 141 -10.38 -5.12 9.12
CA ILE A 141 -10.21 -4.49 7.82
C ILE A 141 -8.79 -4.80 7.34
N THR A 142 -8.64 -5.22 6.09
CA THR A 142 -7.31 -5.44 5.50
C THR A 142 -6.51 -4.15 5.46
N VAL A 143 -5.18 -4.27 5.46
CA VAL A 143 -4.32 -3.11 5.23
C VAL A 143 -4.63 -2.51 3.86
N ASN A 144 -4.75 -1.19 3.82
CA ASN A 144 -5.17 -0.42 2.67
C ASN A 144 -4.31 0.85 2.52
N HIS A 145 -4.43 1.50 1.37
CA HIS A 145 -3.66 2.67 0.99
C HIS A 145 -3.81 3.82 1.99
N ASP A 146 -5.04 4.18 2.33
CA ASP A 146 -5.34 5.30 3.23
C ASP A 146 -4.76 5.06 4.63
N HIS A 147 -4.87 3.83 5.13
CA HIS A 147 -4.31 3.42 6.41
C HIS A 147 -2.78 3.45 6.38
N LEU A 148 -2.12 2.93 5.34
CA LEU A 148 -0.65 3.03 5.25
C LEU A 148 -0.18 4.48 5.14
N ARG A 149 -0.87 5.32 4.36
CA ARG A 149 -0.52 6.74 4.27
C ARG A 149 -0.57 7.42 5.63
N LYS A 150 -1.64 7.17 6.40
CA LYS A 150 -1.75 7.66 7.79
C LYS A 150 -0.66 7.07 8.68
N ARG A 151 -0.38 5.77 8.56
CA ARG A 151 0.62 5.08 9.37
C ARG A 151 2.04 5.59 9.11
N CYS A 152 2.37 5.91 7.86
CA CYS A 152 3.63 6.55 7.49
C CYS A 152 3.81 7.88 8.24
N ALA A 153 2.76 8.71 8.31
CA ALA A 153 2.80 9.97 9.07
C ALA A 153 3.00 9.74 10.59
N GLU A 154 2.35 8.72 11.16
CA GLU A 154 2.51 8.32 12.57
C GLU A 154 3.93 7.83 12.87
N ILE A 155 4.48 6.95 12.03
CA ILE A 155 5.86 6.45 12.13
C ILE A 155 6.84 7.62 12.03
N ASN A 156 6.64 8.53 11.08
CA ASN A 156 7.49 9.71 10.92
C ASN A 156 7.43 10.65 12.14
N ALA A 157 6.28 10.78 12.79
CA ALA A 157 6.18 11.51 14.05
C ALA A 157 6.98 10.83 15.17
N ARG A 158 6.94 9.49 15.25
CA ARG A 158 7.73 8.72 16.21
C ARG A 158 9.22 8.75 15.92
N ILE A 159 9.63 8.68 14.65
CA ILE A 159 11.02 8.85 14.20
C ILE A 159 11.57 10.18 14.72
N ARG A 160 10.83 11.29 14.53
CA ARG A 160 11.23 12.60 15.07
C ARG A 160 11.38 12.57 16.58
N GLY A 161 10.38 12.02 17.29
CA GLY A 161 10.43 11.91 18.75
C GLY A 161 11.62 11.09 19.27
N VAL A 162 11.93 9.96 18.64
CA VAL A 162 13.08 9.11 19.00
C VAL A 162 14.40 9.81 18.69
N ASN A 163 14.55 10.44 17.52
CA ASN A 163 15.76 11.18 17.16
C ASN A 163 15.99 12.41 18.07
N GLU A 164 14.93 13.02 18.59
CA GLU A 164 15.02 14.17 19.50
C GLU A 164 15.27 13.77 20.95
N SER A 165 14.62 12.70 21.44
CA SER A 165 14.57 12.35 22.87
C SER A 165 15.45 11.14 23.26
N ASN A 166 15.93 10.37 22.30
CA ASN A 166 16.78 9.19 22.51
C ASN A 166 18.05 9.34 21.68
N ARG A 167 18.81 10.40 21.95
CA ARG A 167 20.09 10.65 21.28
C ARG A 167 21.16 9.70 21.83
N PRO A 168 21.83 8.91 20.97
CA PRO A 168 22.91 8.01 21.41
C PRO A 168 23.96 8.71 22.28
N SER A 169 24.32 9.95 21.96
CA SER A 169 25.29 10.74 22.71
C SER A 169 24.83 11.07 24.13
N GLU A 170 23.53 11.27 24.35
CA GLU A 170 22.95 11.55 25.66
C GLU A 170 22.87 10.27 26.50
N SER A 171 22.49 9.15 25.90
CA SER A 171 22.49 7.83 26.58
C SER A 171 23.90 7.38 26.96
N LEU A 172 24.88 7.53 26.06
CA LEU A 172 26.29 7.25 26.36
C LEU A 172 26.86 8.25 27.36
N GLY A 173 26.47 9.52 27.28
CA GLY A 173 26.84 10.56 28.24
C GLY A 173 26.30 10.28 29.64
N PHE A 174 25.07 9.78 29.75
CA PHE A 174 24.49 9.30 31.00
C PHE A 174 25.27 8.10 31.54
N ALA A 175 25.50 7.09 30.71
CA ALA A 175 26.24 5.90 31.12
C ALA A 175 27.64 6.22 31.63
N LYS A 176 28.32 7.14 30.93
CA LYS A 176 29.63 7.63 31.29
C LYS A 176 29.64 8.45 32.58
N LYS A 177 28.62 9.27 32.84
CA LYS A 177 28.50 10.06 34.09
C LYS A 177 28.35 9.20 35.33
N MET A 178 27.87 7.96 35.18
CA MET A 178 27.80 7.00 36.27
C MET A 178 29.18 6.38 36.61
N ASP A 179 30.17 6.44 35.71
CA ASP A 179 31.57 6.12 36.00
C ASP A 179 32.38 7.40 36.31
N GLN A 180 32.38 7.80 37.58
CA GLN A 180 33.04 9.03 38.04
C GLN A 180 34.57 9.02 37.80
N MET A 181 35.20 7.84 37.80
CA MET A 181 36.65 7.70 37.57
C MET A 181 37.02 7.94 36.12
N GLN A 182 36.18 7.50 35.17
CA GLN A 182 36.38 7.72 33.75
C GLN A 182 36.15 9.20 33.36
N VAL A 183 35.12 9.85 33.92
CA VAL A 183 34.84 11.27 33.69
C VAL A 183 35.99 12.17 34.14
N GLN A 184 36.58 11.91 35.31
CA GLN A 184 37.69 12.70 35.82
C GLN A 184 38.94 12.58 34.93
N LYS A 185 39.26 11.37 34.46
CA LYS A 185 40.42 11.14 33.57
C LYS A 185 40.30 11.93 32.27
N GLU A 186 39.11 11.97 31.67
CA GLU A 186 38.91 12.67 30.41
C GLU A 186 38.83 14.19 30.54
N SER A 187 38.32 14.69 31.67
CA SER A 187 38.39 16.13 31.98
C SER A 187 39.83 16.63 32.05
N ILE A 188 40.77 15.76 32.45
CA ILE A 188 42.20 16.08 32.54
C ILE A 188 42.88 15.95 31.16
N THR A 189 42.41 15.04 30.29
CA THR A 189 43.06 14.74 28.99
C THR A 189 42.38 15.37 27.76
N GLY A 190 41.23 16.03 27.91
CA GLY A 190 40.53 16.76 26.84
C GLY A 190 39.73 15.90 25.85
N GLY A 191 39.42 14.64 26.20
CA GLY A 191 38.88 13.61 25.29
C GLY A 191 37.36 13.60 25.01
N GLY A 192 36.68 14.76 24.93
CA GLY A 192 35.20 14.82 24.91
C GLY A 192 34.49 15.08 23.56
N GLY A 193 35.21 15.16 22.43
CA GLY A 193 34.77 15.96 21.28
C GLY A 193 33.97 15.32 20.12
N GLN A 194 33.39 14.12 20.23
CA GLN A 194 32.80 13.40 19.07
C GLN A 194 31.32 12.99 19.24
N THR A 195 30.50 13.79 19.93
CA THR A 195 29.09 13.45 20.19
C THR A 195 28.15 13.77 19.02
N TRP A 196 28.44 14.80 18.22
CA TRP A 196 27.53 15.31 17.20
C TRP A 196 27.42 14.43 15.93
N THR A 197 28.49 13.69 15.60
CA THR A 197 28.50 12.77 14.45
C THR A 197 27.70 11.50 14.75
N LEU A 198 27.80 10.99 15.97
CA LEU A 198 27.13 9.75 16.38
C LEU A 198 25.60 9.86 16.33
N ASP A 199 25.02 10.96 16.82
CA ASP A 199 23.57 11.14 16.83
C ASP A 199 22.99 11.21 15.42
N ARG A 200 23.71 11.86 14.50
CA ARG A 200 23.31 11.94 13.10
C ARG A 200 23.42 10.59 12.41
N ASP A 201 24.53 9.88 12.61
CA ASP A 201 24.80 8.62 11.92
C ASP A 201 23.88 7.49 12.41
N MET A 202 23.35 7.60 13.63
CA MET A 202 22.33 6.71 14.18
C MET A 202 20.92 7.31 14.14
N ALA A 203 20.65 8.39 13.42
CA ALA A 203 19.29 8.90 13.32
C ALA A 203 18.44 8.01 12.40
N PHE A 204 17.18 7.78 12.78
CA PHE A 204 16.22 7.16 11.86
C PHE A 204 15.93 8.11 10.70
N THR A 205 15.89 7.58 9.49
CA THR A 205 15.49 8.35 8.30
C THR A 205 13.96 8.33 8.19
N PRO A 206 13.30 9.50 8.06
CA PRO A 206 11.87 9.54 7.80
C PRO A 206 11.49 8.78 6.54
N LEU A 207 10.37 8.08 6.59
CA LEU A 207 9.79 7.38 5.45
C LEU A 207 9.20 8.39 4.48
N ASP A 208 9.45 8.19 3.18
CA ASP A 208 8.79 8.93 2.11
C ASP A 208 7.74 8.02 1.45
N PHE A 209 6.46 8.31 1.67
CA PHE A 209 5.37 7.48 1.15
C PHE A 209 5.39 7.35 -0.36
N ASP A 210 5.84 8.39 -1.08
CA ASP A 210 5.80 8.43 -2.54
C ASP A 210 6.85 7.47 -3.15
N THR A 211 7.91 7.14 -2.42
CA THR A 211 8.94 6.18 -2.87
C THR A 211 8.49 4.73 -2.88
N TYR A 212 7.33 4.41 -2.27
CA TYR A 212 6.83 3.03 -2.22
C TYR A 212 6.05 2.60 -3.47
N ASP A 213 5.84 3.49 -4.43
CA ASP A 213 5.07 3.25 -5.67
C ASP A 213 3.63 2.76 -5.39
N LEU A 214 2.95 3.43 -4.47
CA LEU A 214 1.56 3.14 -4.09
C LEU A 214 0.62 4.21 -4.67
N PRO A 215 0.18 4.07 -5.94
CA PRO A 215 -0.69 5.05 -6.58
C PRO A 215 -2.07 5.10 -5.92
N ALA A 216 -2.65 6.29 -5.83
CA ALA A 216 -4.05 6.43 -5.47
C ALA A 216 -4.93 6.16 -6.72
N PHE A 217 -6.04 5.46 -6.52
CA PHE A 217 -7.04 5.23 -7.55
C PHE A 217 -8.36 5.89 -7.14
N PRO A 218 -9.14 6.43 -8.09
CA PRO A 218 -10.45 6.99 -7.79
C PRO A 218 -11.48 5.88 -7.58
N ASP A 219 -12.43 6.12 -6.67
CA ASP A 219 -13.53 5.18 -6.43
C ASP A 219 -14.41 5.03 -7.68
N LEU A 220 -14.77 3.79 -8.00
CA LEU A 220 -15.59 3.46 -9.16
C LEU A 220 -17.03 3.16 -8.74
N PRO A 221 -18.05 3.82 -9.32
CA PRO A 221 -19.43 3.63 -8.91
C PRO A 221 -19.99 2.28 -9.41
N VAL A 222 -20.51 1.46 -8.49
CA VAL A 222 -21.10 0.13 -8.78
C VAL A 222 -22.63 0.08 -8.63
N ASP A 223 -23.28 1.23 -8.52
CA ASP A 223 -24.74 1.31 -8.36
C ASP A 223 -25.51 1.01 -9.66
N SER A 224 -26.83 0.88 -9.55
CA SER A 224 -27.70 0.60 -10.70
C SER A 224 -27.64 1.69 -11.78
N ARG A 225 -27.42 2.94 -11.39
CA ARG A 225 -27.31 4.07 -12.31
C ARG A 225 -26.00 4.00 -13.10
N ALA A 226 -24.90 3.61 -12.45
CA ALA A 226 -23.62 3.37 -13.09
C ALA A 226 -23.73 2.20 -14.09
N GLN A 227 -24.43 1.12 -13.72
CA GLN A 227 -24.68 0.01 -14.63
C GLN A 227 -25.48 0.43 -15.88
N ASP A 228 -26.50 1.29 -15.72
CA ASP A 228 -27.29 1.79 -16.84
C ASP A 228 -26.48 2.73 -17.75
N LYS A 229 -25.67 3.62 -17.16
CA LYS A 229 -24.73 4.49 -17.89
C LYS A 229 -23.71 3.68 -18.68
N LEU A 230 -23.09 2.68 -18.04
CA LEU A 230 -22.14 1.77 -18.68
C LEU A 230 -22.79 1.06 -19.86
N ARG A 231 -24.00 0.52 -19.67
CA ARG A 231 -24.75 -0.14 -20.73
C ARG A 231 -25.04 0.80 -21.90
N ALA A 232 -25.44 2.03 -21.63
CA ALA A 232 -25.66 3.04 -22.67
C ALA A 232 -24.37 3.38 -23.43
N CYS A 233 -23.24 3.47 -22.73
CA CYS A 233 -21.92 3.69 -23.33
C CYS A 233 -21.51 2.50 -24.20
N CYS A 234 -21.62 1.26 -23.69
CA CYS A 234 -21.34 0.05 -24.45
C CYS A 234 -22.19 -0.06 -25.71
N ASN A 235 -23.45 0.40 -25.67
CA ASN A 235 -24.32 0.41 -26.84
C ASN A 235 -23.80 1.37 -27.93
N THR A 236 -23.24 2.51 -27.53
CA THR A 236 -22.64 3.50 -28.43
C THR A 236 -21.35 2.94 -29.03
N ILE A 237 -20.49 2.35 -28.20
CA ILE A 237 -19.25 1.70 -28.64
C ILE A 237 -19.55 0.56 -29.62
N PHE A 238 -20.55 -0.28 -29.34
CA PHE A 238 -20.98 -1.35 -30.24
C PHE A 238 -21.44 -0.83 -31.60
N ALA A 239 -22.12 0.31 -31.63
CA ALA A 239 -22.59 0.91 -32.88
C ALA A 239 -21.44 1.50 -33.72
N THR A 240 -20.46 2.11 -33.06
CA THR A 240 -19.34 2.79 -33.73
C THR A 240 -18.19 1.84 -34.10
N ARG A 241 -17.93 0.81 -33.28
CA ARG A 241 -16.75 -0.05 -33.36
C ARG A 241 -17.14 -1.53 -33.39
N ARG A 242 -18.14 -1.84 -34.21
CA ARG A 242 -18.75 -3.17 -34.26
C ARG A 242 -17.74 -4.28 -34.55
N ASP A 243 -16.82 -4.05 -35.49
CA ASP A 243 -15.87 -5.07 -35.93
C ASP A 243 -14.93 -5.49 -34.79
N HIS A 244 -14.39 -4.52 -34.04
CA HIS A 244 -13.57 -4.78 -32.84
C HIS A 244 -14.36 -5.57 -31.79
N VAL A 245 -15.60 -5.18 -31.52
CA VAL A 245 -16.40 -5.86 -30.50
C VAL A 245 -16.75 -7.29 -30.91
N GLU A 246 -17.07 -7.53 -32.18
CA GLU A 246 -17.33 -8.88 -32.69
C GLU A 246 -16.07 -9.76 -32.65
N GLU A 247 -14.91 -9.20 -32.97
CA GLU A 247 -13.60 -9.86 -32.87
C GLU A 247 -13.30 -10.27 -31.42
N VAL A 248 -13.34 -9.31 -30.48
CA VAL A 248 -13.11 -9.58 -29.04
C VAL A 248 -14.10 -10.62 -28.51
N LEU A 249 -15.38 -10.49 -28.83
CA LEU A 249 -16.37 -11.49 -28.40
C LEU A 249 -16.14 -12.85 -29.08
N GLY A 250 -15.54 -12.90 -30.26
CA GLY A 250 -15.14 -14.14 -30.93
C GLY A 250 -13.97 -14.82 -30.22
N GLU A 251 -12.95 -14.05 -29.83
CA GLU A 251 -11.77 -14.53 -29.09
C GLU A 251 -12.13 -15.07 -27.71
N VAL A 252 -12.92 -14.29 -26.97
CA VAL A 252 -13.14 -14.53 -25.54
C VAL A 252 -14.18 -15.62 -25.27
N PHE A 253 -15.07 -15.89 -26.23
CA PHE A 253 -16.15 -16.87 -26.10
C PHE A 253 -15.86 -18.15 -26.90
N SER A 254 -14.69 -18.76 -26.67
CA SER A 254 -14.38 -20.12 -27.16
C SER A 254 -15.38 -21.16 -26.62
N PRO A 255 -15.76 -22.20 -27.39
CA PRO A 255 -16.73 -23.21 -26.97
C PRO A 255 -16.26 -24.16 -25.86
N GLU A 256 -14.96 -24.19 -25.53
CA GLU A 256 -14.37 -25.21 -24.65
C GLU A 256 -14.62 -24.96 -23.15
N ASP A 257 -14.59 -23.70 -22.67
CA ASP A 257 -14.90 -23.35 -21.28
C ASP A 257 -16.24 -22.61 -21.15
N LYS A 258 -17.17 -23.22 -20.41
CA LYS A 258 -18.53 -22.72 -20.20
C LYS A 258 -18.67 -21.84 -18.97
N ARG A 259 -17.65 -21.75 -18.11
CA ARG A 259 -17.71 -21.01 -16.83
C ARG A 259 -16.91 -19.72 -16.87
N PHE A 260 -15.72 -19.76 -17.46
CA PHE A 260 -14.82 -18.62 -17.52
C PHE A 260 -14.51 -18.22 -18.96
N CYS A 261 -14.17 -16.96 -19.09
CA CYS A 261 -13.71 -16.32 -20.31
C CYS A 261 -12.27 -15.87 -20.06
N VAL A 262 -11.41 -16.06 -21.06
CA VAL A 262 -10.02 -15.59 -21.03
C VAL A 262 -9.84 -14.60 -22.17
N LEU A 263 -9.41 -13.39 -21.83
CA LEU A 263 -9.00 -12.37 -22.78
C LEU A 263 -7.48 -12.24 -22.69
N SER A 264 -6.79 -12.62 -23.76
CA SER A 264 -5.34 -12.50 -23.86
C SER A 264 -4.98 -11.82 -25.17
N ARG A 265 -4.38 -10.63 -25.11
CA ARG A 265 -3.86 -9.92 -26.29
C ARG A 265 -2.43 -9.49 -26.04
N GLU A 266 -1.54 -9.89 -26.94
CA GLU A 266 -0.19 -9.35 -27.04
C GLU A 266 -0.28 -7.98 -27.73
N GLY A 267 0.48 -7.02 -27.22
CA GLY A 267 0.44 -5.61 -27.65
C GLY A 267 1.35 -5.32 -28.83
#